data_AF-A0A9D1WJ19-F1
#
_entry.id   AF-A0A9D1WJ19-F1
#
_cell.length_a   1.000
_cell.length_b   1.000
_cell.length_c   1.000
_cell.angle_alpha   90.00
_cell.angle_beta   90.00
_cell.angle_gamma   90.00
#
_symmetry.space_group_name_H-M   'P 1'
#
loop_
_entity.id
_entity.type
_entity.pdbx_description
1 polymer ?
#
loop_
_entity_poly.entity_id
_entity_poly.type
_entity_poly.pdbx_seq_one_letter_code
_entity_poly.pdbx_strand_id
1 'polypeptide(L)'
;MRKETKTWIRRGGALLFLLYLLALAYFLFFSETYGRVVIGEGEYHYNLIPFQEIRRFWIYREQVGTFAWVSNLLGNVIGFLPFGFILPVIFRNFRSFWSIMFGGFLFSLLVETIQLVTKVGCFDVDDLILNTLGAILGYLAFMLCDKIRRMYYGKKI
;
A
#
# COMPACT_ATOMS: atom_id res chain seq x y z
N MET A 1 -0.88 17.64 27.68
CA MET A 1 -1.74 16.47 27.36
C MET A 1 -1.50 15.39 28.41
N ARG A 2 -2.55 14.91 29.10
CA ARG A 2 -2.43 13.87 30.16
C ARG A 2 -1.85 12.58 29.56
N LYS A 3 -1.00 11.86 30.32
CA LYS A 3 -0.35 10.61 29.90
C LYS A 3 -1.38 9.55 29.44
N GLU A 4 -2.54 9.52 30.07
CA GLU A 4 -3.65 8.63 29.72
C GLU A 4 -4.25 8.94 28.35
N THR A 5 -4.56 10.21 28.06
CA THR A 5 -5.10 10.64 26.75
C THR A 5 -4.14 10.29 25.61
N LYS A 6 -2.83 10.42 25.84
CA LYS A 6 -1.79 10.05 24.86
C LYS A 6 -1.74 8.54 24.60
N THR A 7 -2.07 7.73 25.61
CA THR A 7 -2.11 6.27 25.52
C THR A 7 -3.37 5.79 24.79
N TRP A 8 -4.53 6.39 25.06
CA TRP A 8 -5.78 6.11 24.34
C TRP A 8 -5.69 6.45 22.86
N ILE A 9 -5.12 7.60 22.50
CA ILE A 9 -4.90 7.98 21.11
C ILE A 9 -3.98 6.97 20.40
N ARG A 10 -2.91 6.51 21.07
CA ARG A 10 -2.01 5.49 20.52
C ARG A 10 -2.70 4.15 20.31
N ARG A 11 -3.48 3.68 21.29
CA ARG A 11 -4.22 2.41 21.19
C ARG A 11 -5.31 2.47 20.13
N GLY A 12 -6.07 3.56 20.08
CA GLY A 12 -7.08 3.79 19.04
C GLY A 12 -6.47 3.86 17.64
N GLY A 13 -5.35 4.58 17.47
CA GLY A 13 -4.61 4.62 16.21
C GLY A 13 -4.06 3.26 15.78
N ALA A 14 -3.56 2.46 16.72
CA ALA A 14 -3.10 1.10 16.44
C ALA A 14 -4.26 0.17 16.02
N LEU A 15 -5.43 0.29 16.66
CA LEU A 15 -6.62 -0.47 16.28
C LEU A 15 -7.12 -0.09 14.88
N LEU A 16 -7.20 1.21 14.58
CA LEU A 16 -7.55 1.68 13.24
C LEU A 16 -6.55 1.22 12.19
N PHE A 17 -5.26 1.22 12.52
CA PHE A 17 -4.23 0.70 11.64
C PHE A 17 -4.38 -0.81 11.40
N LEU A 18 -4.72 -1.58 12.43
CA LEU A 18 -4.99 -3.01 12.30
C LEU A 18 -6.21 -3.27 11.42
N LEU A 19 -7.32 -2.55 11.62
CA LEU A 19 -8.52 -2.65 10.78
C LEU A 19 -8.21 -2.28 9.32
N TYR A 20 -7.39 -1.25 9.11
CA TYR A 20 -6.88 -0.89 7.79
C TYR A 20 -6.05 -2.01 7.17
N LEU A 21 -5.12 -2.64 7.90
CA LEU A 21 -4.32 -3.75 7.39
C LEU A 21 -5.19 -4.95 7.00
N LEU A 22 -6.24 -5.24 7.79
CA LEU A 22 -7.21 -6.29 7.45
C LEU A 22 -8.01 -5.95 6.19
N ALA A 23 -8.47 -4.71 6.06
CA ALA A 23 -9.18 -4.24 4.86
C ALA A 23 -8.26 -4.22 3.63
N LEU A 24 -7.00 -3.81 3.79
CA LEU A 24 -5.98 -3.81 2.74
C LEU A 24 -5.68 -5.24 2.29
N ALA A 25 -5.44 -6.16 3.23
CA ALA A 25 -5.25 -7.57 2.91
C ALA A 25 -6.48 -8.12 2.17
N TYR A 26 -7.68 -7.88 2.69
CA TYR A 26 -8.91 -8.29 2.01
C TYR A 26 -8.97 -7.73 0.58
N PHE A 27 -8.68 -6.45 0.39
CA PHE A 27 -8.69 -5.85 -0.94
C PHE A 27 -7.61 -6.44 -1.85
N LEU A 28 -6.37 -6.60 -1.40
CA LEU A 28 -5.29 -7.18 -2.21
C LEU A 28 -5.59 -8.64 -2.60
N PHE A 29 -6.06 -9.46 -1.65
CA PHE A 29 -6.35 -10.88 -1.91
C PHE A 29 -7.66 -11.11 -2.68
N PHE A 30 -8.74 -10.39 -2.37
CA PHE A 30 -10.04 -10.61 -2.99
C PHE A 30 -10.30 -9.72 -4.22
N SER A 31 -9.74 -8.51 -4.31
CA SER A 31 -9.87 -7.67 -5.52
C SER A 31 -9.18 -8.31 -6.72
N GLU A 32 -8.09 -9.05 -6.51
CA GLU A 32 -7.45 -9.81 -7.58
C GLU A 32 -8.36 -10.91 -8.12
N THR A 33 -9.13 -11.58 -7.25
CA THR A 33 -10.15 -12.56 -7.65
C THR A 33 -11.24 -11.92 -8.53
N TYR A 34 -11.57 -10.64 -8.31
CA TYR A 34 -12.55 -9.90 -9.12
C TYR A 34 -11.99 -9.38 -10.45
N GLY A 35 -10.67 -9.12 -10.57
CA GLY A 35 -10.05 -8.48 -11.74
C GLY A 35 -9.41 -9.44 -12.75
N ARG A 36 -9.01 -10.65 -12.33
CA ARG A 36 -8.45 -11.69 -13.19
C ARG A 36 -9.27 -12.98 -13.05
N VAL A 37 -10.55 -12.90 -13.39
CA VAL A 37 -11.43 -14.06 -13.44
C VAL A 37 -10.96 -15.00 -14.56
N VAL A 38 -10.32 -16.11 -14.14
CA VAL A 38 -10.30 -17.43 -14.77
C VAL A 38 -9.51 -17.55 -16.07
N ILE A 39 -8.19 -17.79 -15.98
CA ILE A 39 -7.48 -18.64 -16.96
C ILE A 39 -6.43 -19.48 -16.21
N GLY A 40 -6.67 -20.79 -16.10
CA GLY A 40 -5.67 -21.80 -15.72
C GLY A 40 -5.61 -22.15 -14.24
N GLU A 41 -6.39 -23.16 -13.82
CA GLU A 41 -6.24 -23.79 -12.51
C GLU A 41 -4.82 -24.36 -12.34
N GLY A 42 -4.05 -23.85 -11.36
CA GLY A 42 -2.89 -24.55 -10.79
C GLY A 42 -1.49 -24.02 -11.16
N GLU A 43 -1.36 -23.13 -12.15
CA GLU A 43 -0.06 -22.59 -12.58
C GLU A 43 0.37 -21.35 -11.78
N TYR A 44 1.68 -21.23 -11.53
CA TYR A 44 2.27 -20.04 -10.93
C TYR A 44 2.30 -18.91 -11.95
N HIS A 45 1.60 -17.83 -11.65
CA HIS A 45 1.61 -16.62 -12.47
C HIS A 45 2.51 -15.58 -11.80
N TYR A 46 3.52 -15.12 -12.53
CA TYR A 46 4.41 -14.06 -12.09
C TYR A 46 4.80 -13.17 -13.27
N ASN A 47 4.79 -11.85 -13.04
CA ASN A 47 5.40 -10.85 -13.88
C ASN A 47 6.64 -10.28 -13.18
N LEU A 48 7.82 -10.64 -13.70
CA LEU A 48 9.09 -10.12 -13.20
C LEU A 48 9.66 -8.99 -14.07
N ILE A 49 9.00 -8.68 -15.19
CA ILE A 49 9.44 -7.63 -16.11
C ILE A 49 8.78 -6.32 -15.67
N PRO A 50 9.57 -5.33 -15.22
CA PRO A 50 9.04 -4.04 -14.83
C PRO A 50 8.32 -3.34 -16.00
N PHE A 51 7.22 -2.69 -15.67
CA PHE A 51 6.28 -1.97 -16.53
C PHE A 51 5.57 -2.84 -17.57
N GLN A 52 5.67 -4.17 -17.49
CA GLN A 52 5.04 -5.06 -18.46
C GLN A 52 3.52 -5.05 -18.35
N GLU A 53 2.98 -5.16 -17.14
CA GLU A 53 1.53 -5.20 -16.93
C GLU A 53 0.94 -3.82 -17.23
N ILE A 54 1.61 -2.74 -16.80
CA ILE A 54 1.24 -1.37 -17.18
C ILE A 54 1.18 -1.21 -18.71
N ARG A 55 2.17 -1.75 -19.44
CA ARG A 55 2.20 -1.71 -20.91
C ARG A 55 1.10 -2.57 -21.53
N ARG A 56 0.82 -3.77 -21.02
CA ARG A 56 -0.29 -4.61 -21.48
C ARG A 56 -1.61 -3.87 -21.34
N PHE A 57 -1.89 -3.30 -20.16
CA PHE A 57 -3.11 -2.53 -19.95
C PHE A 57 -3.21 -1.33 -20.90
N TRP A 58 -2.10 -0.62 -21.16
CA TRP A 58 -2.12 0.51 -22.09
C TRP A 58 -2.48 0.11 -23.53
N ILE A 59 -1.95 -1.03 -23.99
CA ILE A 59 -2.18 -1.57 -25.34
C ILE A 59 -3.60 -2.12 -25.46
N TYR A 60 -4.07 -2.88 -24.46
CA TYR A 60 -5.36 -3.57 -24.46
C TYR A 60 -6.48 -2.78 -23.74
N ARG A 61 -6.28 -1.48 -23.48
CA ARG A 61 -7.21 -0.63 -22.69
C ARG A 61 -8.65 -0.62 -23.22
N GLU A 62 -8.82 -0.74 -24.55
CA GLU A 62 -10.15 -0.75 -25.18
C GLU A 62 -10.89 -2.07 -24.98
N GLN A 63 -10.16 -3.17 -24.75
CA GLN A 63 -10.73 -4.50 -24.50
C GLN A 63 -10.95 -4.77 -23.01
N VAL A 64 -10.02 -4.31 -22.16
CA VAL A 64 -10.05 -4.52 -20.70
C VAL A 64 -10.91 -3.46 -19.99
N GLY A 65 -11.06 -2.28 -20.60
CA GLY A 65 -11.80 -1.15 -20.06
C GLY A 65 -10.91 -0.25 -19.20
N THR A 66 -10.96 1.05 -19.49
CA THR A 66 -10.18 2.09 -18.80
C THR A 66 -10.38 2.08 -17.29
N PHE A 67 -11.59 1.73 -16.81
CA PHE A 67 -11.91 1.68 -15.39
C PHE A 67 -11.08 0.62 -14.64
N ALA A 68 -10.91 -0.58 -15.20
CA ALA A 68 -10.15 -1.66 -14.57
C ALA A 68 -8.65 -1.33 -14.47
N TRP A 69 -8.10 -0.70 -15.51
CA TRP A 69 -6.73 -0.22 -15.50
C TRP A 69 -6.50 0.88 -14.45
N VAL A 70 -7.38 1.90 -14.41
CA VAL A 70 -7.28 2.99 -13.43
C VAL A 70 -7.44 2.45 -12.00
N SER A 71 -8.39 1.54 -11.77
CA SER A 71 -8.65 1.00 -10.45
C SER A 71 -7.51 0.14 -9.93
N ASN A 72 -6.83 -0.63 -10.79
CA ASN A 72 -5.67 -1.43 -10.40
C ASN A 72 -4.46 -0.53 -10.09
N LEU A 73 -4.13 0.38 -11.00
CA LEU A 73 -2.99 1.30 -10.83
C LEU A 73 -3.15 2.21 -9.61
N LEU A 74 -4.31 2.87 -9.50
CA LEU A 74 -4.59 3.75 -8.37
C LEU A 74 -4.91 2.98 -7.11
N GLY A 75 -5.53 1.80 -7.19
CA GLY A 75 -5.87 0.97 -6.04
C GLY A 75 -4.63 0.56 -5.26
N ASN A 76 -3.58 0.14 -5.95
CA ASN A 76 -2.30 -0.24 -5.32
C ASN A 76 -1.62 0.98 -4.67
N VAL A 77 -1.53 2.11 -5.38
CA VAL A 77 -0.97 3.36 -4.81
C VAL A 77 -1.79 3.85 -3.61
N ILE A 78 -3.12 3.97 -3.75
CA ILE A 78 -4.03 4.47 -2.71
C ILE A 78 -4.06 3.52 -1.52
N GLY A 79 -4.01 2.20 -1.77
CA GLY A 79 -3.99 1.17 -0.75
C GLY A 79 -2.82 1.34 0.21
N PHE A 80 -1.64 1.75 -0.28
CA PHE A 80 -0.43 1.93 0.53
C PHE A 80 -0.25 3.36 1.09
N LEU A 81 -1.07 4.34 0.69
CA LEU A 81 -1.03 5.70 1.26
C LEU A 81 -1.19 5.71 2.80
N PRO A 82 -2.19 5.02 3.40
CA PRO A 82 -2.36 5.03 4.85
C PRO A 82 -1.20 4.34 5.57
N PHE A 83 -0.60 3.30 4.97
CA PHE A 83 0.60 2.67 5.51
C PHE A 83 1.74 3.69 5.65
N GLY A 84 2.06 4.41 4.58
CA GLY A 84 3.11 5.45 4.59
C GLY A 84 2.83 6.61 5.55
N PHE A 85 1.55 6.94 5.75
CA PHE A 85 1.13 8.04 6.63
C PHE A 85 1.12 7.65 8.11
N ILE A 86 0.61 6.47 8.44
CA ILE A 86 0.34 6.03 9.82
C ILE A 86 1.60 5.44 10.48
N LEU A 87 2.45 4.73 9.72
CA LEU A 87 3.64 4.09 10.27
C LEU A 87 4.59 5.06 11.02
N PRO A 88 4.90 6.26 10.51
CA PRO A 88 5.70 7.28 11.22
C PRO A 88 5.01 7.92 12.44
N VAL A 89 3.67 7.84 12.50
CA VAL A 89 2.85 8.34 13.62
C VAL A 89 2.97 7.39 14.81
N ILE A 90 2.85 6.08 14.54
CA ILE A 90 2.91 5.03 15.57
C ILE A 90 4.35 4.85 16.05
N PHE A 91 5.28 4.64 15.10
CA PHE A 91 6.67 4.33 15.36
C PHE A 91 7.58 5.51 15.01
N ARG A 92 8.17 6.13 16.03
CA ARG A 92 9.10 7.26 15.83
C ARG A 92 10.33 6.89 15.01
N ASN A 93 10.74 5.62 15.05
CA ASN A 93 11.90 5.11 14.32
C ASN A 93 11.63 5.04 12.80
N PHE A 94 10.37 4.99 12.37
CA PHE A 94 9.97 4.96 10.95
C PHE A 94 9.67 6.36 10.39
N ARG A 95 10.40 7.38 10.87
CA ARG A 95 10.27 8.76 10.37
C ARG A 95 11.33 9.14 9.34
N SER A 96 12.11 8.18 8.86
CA SER A 96 13.03 8.38 7.74
C SER A 96 12.36 7.97 6.44
N PHE A 97 12.61 8.75 5.38
CA PHE A 97 12.20 8.42 4.01
C PHE A 97 12.60 6.99 3.64
N TRP A 98 13.86 6.62 3.90
CA TRP A 98 14.37 5.28 3.59
C TRP A 98 13.65 4.18 4.36
N SER A 99 13.32 4.42 5.64
CA SER A 99 12.59 3.43 6.44
C SER A 99 11.18 3.17 5.90
N ILE A 100 10.50 4.20 5.38
CA ILE A 100 9.19 4.03 4.76
C ILE A 100 9.31 3.38 3.39
N MET A 101 10.27 3.80 2.58
CA MET A 101 10.49 3.22 1.26
C MET A 101 10.80 1.72 1.37
N PHE A 102 11.79 1.33 2.18
CA PHE A 102 12.12 -0.08 2.39
C PHE A 102 11.02 -0.83 3.13
N GLY A 103 10.37 -0.22 4.11
CA GLY A 103 9.25 -0.84 4.81
C GLY A 103 8.06 -1.12 3.91
N GLY A 104 7.71 -0.18 3.03
CA GLY A 104 6.65 -0.31 2.03
C GLY A 104 7.00 -1.35 0.98
N PHE A 105 8.23 -1.33 0.46
CA PHE A 105 8.72 -2.34 -0.49
C PHE A 105 8.70 -3.75 0.11
N LEU A 106 9.25 -3.94 1.32
CA LEU A 106 9.28 -5.25 1.98
C LEU A 106 7.88 -5.74 2.33
N PHE A 107 6.98 -4.85 2.74
CA PHE A 107 5.59 -5.21 3.01
C PHE A 107 4.87 -5.62 1.72
N SER A 108 5.05 -4.87 0.63
CA SER A 108 4.51 -5.27 -0.67
C SER A 108 5.09 -6.59 -1.14
N LEU A 109 6.40 -6.80 -1.02
CA LEU A 109 7.07 -8.06 -1.38
C LEU A 109 6.52 -9.23 -0.60
N LEU A 110 6.26 -9.05 0.70
CA LEU A 110 5.63 -10.07 1.53
C LEU A 110 4.23 -10.41 1.01
N VAL A 111 3.42 -9.40 0.68
CA VAL A 111 2.06 -9.62 0.16
C VAL A 111 2.08 -10.37 -1.17
N GLU A 112 2.85 -9.89 -2.15
CA GLU A 112 3.02 -10.52 -3.46
C GLU A 112 3.52 -11.97 -3.33
N THR A 113 4.48 -12.22 -2.42
CA THR A 113 5.01 -13.57 -2.18
C THR A 113 3.94 -14.48 -1.57
N ILE A 114 3.14 -13.98 -0.64
CA ILE A 114 2.02 -14.75 -0.07
C ILE A 114 1.01 -15.08 -1.17
N GLN A 115 0.64 -14.12 -2.02
CA GLN A 115 -0.29 -14.32 -3.12
C GLN A 115 0.22 -15.39 -4.10
N LEU A 116 1.50 -15.35 -4.44
CA LEU A 116 2.16 -16.35 -5.29
C LEU A 116 2.16 -17.75 -4.65
N VAL A 117 2.56 -17.86 -3.37
CA VAL A 117 2.66 -19.15 -2.66
C VAL A 117 1.27 -19.77 -2.45
N THR A 118 0.28 -18.94 -2.14
CA THR A 118 -1.11 -19.38 -1.93
C THR A 118 -1.87 -19.57 -3.26
N LYS A 119 -1.26 -19.21 -4.40
CA LYS A 119 -1.83 -19.29 -5.75
C LYS A 119 -3.17 -18.56 -5.89
N VAL A 120 -3.42 -17.57 -5.04
CA VAL A 120 -4.64 -16.74 -5.08
C VAL A 120 -4.48 -15.51 -5.98
N GLY A 121 -3.24 -15.19 -6.37
CA GLY A 121 -2.91 -14.02 -7.17
C GLY A 121 -1.64 -14.21 -8.02
N CYS A 122 -1.27 -13.17 -8.77
CA CYS A 122 -0.09 -13.16 -9.62
C CYS A 122 0.96 -12.25 -9.00
N PHE A 123 2.19 -12.73 -8.81
CA PHE A 123 3.29 -11.87 -8.35
C PHE A 123 3.59 -10.82 -9.40
N ASP A 124 3.43 -9.53 -9.10
CA ASP A 124 3.67 -8.46 -10.06
C ASP A 124 4.69 -7.43 -9.56
N VAL A 125 5.80 -7.29 -10.29
CA VAL A 125 6.80 -6.26 -9.99
C VAL A 125 6.24 -4.85 -10.18
N ASP A 126 5.24 -4.66 -11.04
CA ASP A 126 4.58 -3.37 -11.21
C ASP A 126 3.85 -2.97 -9.93
N ASP A 127 3.20 -3.93 -9.27
CA ASP A 127 2.48 -3.72 -8.02
C ASP A 127 3.44 -3.41 -6.86
N LEU A 128 4.60 -4.07 -6.80
CA LEU A 128 5.68 -3.68 -5.87
C LEU A 128 6.09 -2.21 -6.02
N ILE A 129 6.23 -1.75 -7.25
CA ILE A 129 6.61 -0.37 -7.55
C ILE A 129 5.49 0.59 -7.12
N LEU A 130 4.25 0.31 -7.50
CA LEU A 130 3.08 1.14 -7.19
C LEU A 130 2.81 1.23 -5.69
N ASN A 131 2.88 0.11 -4.99
CA ASN A 131 2.69 0.05 -3.53
C ASN A 131 3.82 0.80 -2.80
N THR A 132 5.06 0.68 -3.26
CA THR A 132 6.19 1.46 -2.73
C THR A 132 5.98 2.96 -2.97
N LEU A 133 5.51 3.35 -4.15
CA LEU A 133 5.14 4.75 -4.45
C LEU A 133 4.00 5.24 -3.54
N GLY A 134 2.98 4.42 -3.32
CA GLY A 134 1.90 4.71 -2.37
C GLY A 134 2.42 4.98 -0.96
N ALA A 135 3.33 4.14 -0.45
CA ALA A 135 3.96 4.34 0.84
C ALA A 135 4.77 5.65 0.91
N ILE A 136 5.52 5.98 -0.14
CA ILE A 136 6.27 7.25 -0.22
C ILE A 136 5.30 8.45 -0.20
N LEU A 137 4.25 8.43 -1.02
CA LEU A 137 3.26 9.51 -1.09
C LEU A 137 2.54 9.69 0.25
N GLY A 138 2.21 8.59 0.94
CA GLY A 138 1.64 8.62 2.28
C GLY A 138 2.56 9.28 3.31
N TYR A 139 3.86 9.00 3.23
CA TYR A 139 4.85 9.64 4.10
C TYR A 139 5.03 11.13 3.78
N LEU A 140 5.01 11.53 2.50
CA LEU A 140 5.03 12.94 2.12
C LEU A 140 3.81 13.69 2.66
N ALA A 141 2.62 13.08 2.62
CA ALA A 141 1.42 13.63 3.25
C ALA A 141 1.61 13.78 4.78
N PHE A 142 2.19 12.78 5.45
CA PHE A 142 2.53 12.88 6.87
C PHE A 142 3.51 14.04 7.16
N MET A 143 4.54 14.19 6.34
CA MET A 143 5.51 15.29 6.47
C MET A 143 4.84 16.65 6.32
N LEU A 144 3.94 16.79 5.35
CA LEU A 144 3.18 18.02 5.14
C LEU A 144 2.31 18.36 6.35
N CYS A 145 1.56 17.38 6.88
CA CYS A 145 0.75 17.55 8.09
C CYS A 145 1.61 17.89 9.32
N ASP A 146 2.76 17.22 9.49
CA ASP A 146 3.69 17.51 10.59
C ASP A 146 4.27 18.92 10.47
N LYS A 147 4.61 19.37 9.25
CA LYS A 147 5.09 20.72 8.98
C LYS A 147 4.03 21.76 9.31
N ILE A 148 2.79 21.59 8.82
CA ILE A 148 1.66 22.50 9.13
C ILE A 148 1.44 22.56 10.64
N ARG A 149 1.36 21.42 11.32
CA ARG A 149 1.18 21.40 12.78
C ARG A 149 2.30 22.15 13.51
N ARG A 150 3.55 22.02 13.08
CA ARG A 150 4.68 22.75 13.70
C ARG A 150 4.55 24.26 13.51
N MET A 151 4.04 24.72 12.36
CA MET A 151 3.77 26.15 12.14
C MET A 151 2.73 26.69 13.13
N TYR A 152 1.69 25.91 13.46
CA TYR A 152 0.64 26.34 14.39
C TYR A 152 0.97 26.12 15.88
N TYR A 153 1.70 25.06 16.25
CA TYR A 153 1.88 24.63 17.65
C TYR A 153 3.32 24.56 18.16
N GLY A 154 4.33 24.88 17.33
CA GLY A 154 5.70 25.15 17.76
C GLY A 154 6.54 23.98 18.34
N LYS A 155 6.04 22.74 18.46
CA LYS A 155 6.81 21.62 19.07
C LYS A 155 6.94 20.35 18.20
N LYS A 156 8.15 19.77 18.21
CA LYS A 156 8.51 18.45 17.65
C LYS A 156 7.93 17.33 18.51
N ILE A 157 7.41 16.26 17.87
CA ILE A 157 6.96 15.03 18.56
C ILE A 157 8.16 14.20 18.94
#